data_AF-A0A067DET0-F1
#
_entry.id   AF-A0A067DET0-F1
#
_cell.length_a   1.000
_cell.length_b   1.000
_cell.length_c   1.000
_cell.angle_alpha   90.00
_cell.angle_beta   90.00
_cell.angle_gamma   90.00
#
_symmetry.space_group_name_H-M   'P 1'
#
loop_
_entity.id
_entity.type
_entity.pdbx_description
1 polymer ?
#
loop_
_entity_poly.entity_id
_entity_poly.type
_entity_poly.pdbx_seq_one_letter_code
_entity_poly.pdbx_strand_id
1 'polypeptide(L)'
;NLSFRLAAKYVTFYPISSSPVLCASDNHNRTESGSLELTFEQKKRETTREHRKECYSAVVKIFGDGPSLEGDFIAINFFALEGWSLAELFRVRCLVAAPYVVPYSAPASFEYCFTKEHPLLYKYLKEAPINKVCWGDVIHWMWPLFTENWGSWRSEELNLCACPFT
;
A
#
# COMPACT_ATOMS: atom_id res chain seq x y z
N ASN A 1 -14.40 18.68 -16.26
CA ASN A 1 -14.87 17.44 -15.61
C ASN A 1 -14.03 16.27 -16.14
N LEU A 2 -13.15 15.70 -15.31
CA LEU A 2 -12.22 14.62 -15.70
C LEU A 2 -12.96 13.33 -16.05
N SER A 3 -13.97 12.95 -15.26
CA SER A 3 -14.73 11.71 -15.49
C SER A 3 -15.42 11.70 -16.84
N PHE A 4 -16.04 12.82 -17.23
CA PHE A 4 -16.67 12.97 -18.55
C PHE A 4 -15.68 12.78 -19.71
N ARG A 5 -14.46 13.35 -19.58
CA ARG A 5 -13.42 13.22 -20.62
C ARG A 5 -12.84 11.81 -20.71
N LEU A 6 -12.75 11.11 -19.59
CA LEU A 6 -12.30 9.71 -19.52
C LEU A 6 -13.37 8.76 -20.07
N ALA A 7 -14.64 8.99 -19.72
CA ALA A 7 -15.77 8.22 -20.25
C ALA A 7 -15.87 8.33 -21.78
N ALA A 8 -15.60 9.51 -22.36
CA ALA A 8 -15.52 9.69 -23.81
C ALA A 8 -14.40 8.88 -24.48
N LYS A 9 -13.45 8.35 -23.71
CA LYS A 9 -12.38 7.43 -24.14
C LYS A 9 -12.54 6.01 -23.61
N TYR A 10 -13.74 5.63 -23.15
CA TYR A 10 -14.04 4.31 -22.58
C TYR A 10 -13.24 3.99 -21.32
N VAL A 11 -12.83 5.01 -20.57
CA VAL A 11 -12.14 4.85 -19.28
C VAL A 11 -13.13 5.13 -18.16
N THR A 12 -13.39 4.13 -17.34
CA THR A 12 -14.18 4.28 -16.10
C THR A 12 -13.31 4.93 -15.03
N PHE A 13 -13.83 5.97 -14.39
CA PHE A 13 -13.13 6.70 -13.33
C PHE A 13 -13.83 6.51 -11.99
N TYR A 14 -13.11 5.96 -11.02
CA TYR A 14 -13.55 5.84 -9.64
C TYR A 14 -12.81 6.88 -8.79
N PRO A 15 -13.48 7.96 -8.34
CA PRO A 15 -12.85 8.90 -7.42
C PRO A 15 -12.60 8.23 -6.07
N ILE A 16 -11.41 8.46 -5.52
CA ILE A 16 -11.07 8.11 -4.14
C ILE A 16 -10.86 9.41 -3.37
N SER A 17 -11.51 9.51 -2.23
CA SER A 17 -11.40 10.64 -1.32
C SER A 17 -10.01 10.61 -0.67
N SER A 18 -9.33 11.76 -0.72
CA SER A 18 -8.09 11.98 0.02
C SER A 18 -8.36 13.03 1.07
N SER A 19 -8.14 12.67 2.33
CA SER A 19 -8.17 13.67 3.41
C SER A 19 -7.02 14.67 3.18
N PRO A 20 -7.23 15.97 3.43
CA PRO A 20 -6.14 16.93 3.34
C PRO A 20 -4.97 16.51 4.24
N VAL A 21 -3.75 16.85 3.82
CA VAL A 21 -2.52 16.56 4.57
C VAL A 21 -2.69 17.08 6.00
N LEU A 22 -2.62 16.17 6.97
CA LEU A 22 -2.67 16.54 8.39
C LEU A 22 -1.35 17.23 8.74
N CYS A 23 -1.37 18.55 8.90
CA CYS A 23 -0.21 19.31 9.39
C CYS A 23 -0.09 19.15 10.91
N ALA A 24 1.10 18.76 11.38
CA ALA A 24 1.40 18.70 12.82
C ALA A 24 1.30 20.08 13.51
N SER A 25 1.29 21.17 12.73
CA SER A 25 1.28 22.56 13.21
C SER A 25 -0.12 23.16 13.46
N ASP A 26 -1.22 22.49 13.11
CA ASP A 26 -2.56 23.09 13.19
C ASP A 26 -3.08 23.33 14.63
N ASN A 27 -2.31 22.97 15.66
CA ASN A 27 -2.72 23.10 17.07
C ASN A 27 -1.68 23.85 17.94
N HIS A 28 -1.21 25.00 17.48
CA HIS A 28 -0.22 25.82 18.20
C HIS A 28 -0.73 26.56 19.46
N ASN A 29 -1.77 26.07 20.15
CA ASN A 29 -2.21 26.62 21.43
C ASN A 29 -2.67 25.53 22.40
N ARG A 30 -1.72 24.85 23.06
CA ARG A 30 -1.67 24.62 24.53
C ARG A 30 -0.73 23.47 24.90
N THR A 31 -0.12 23.68 26.05
CA THR A 31 0.91 22.92 26.74
C THR A 31 0.47 21.49 27.10
N GLU A 32 0.44 20.54 26.17
CA GLU A 32 0.20 19.11 26.48
C GLU A 32 0.68 18.19 25.34
N SER A 33 2.01 18.03 25.22
CA SER A 33 2.65 17.34 24.08
C SER A 33 2.25 15.87 23.90
N GLY A 34 1.90 15.16 24.99
CA GLY A 34 1.60 13.72 24.94
C GLY A 34 0.16 13.36 24.53
N SER A 35 -0.84 14.19 24.86
CA SER A 35 -2.25 13.94 24.50
C SER A 35 -2.53 14.28 23.03
N LEU A 36 -1.82 15.29 22.51
CA LEU A 36 -1.91 15.73 21.11
C LEU A 36 -1.30 14.73 20.12
N GLU A 37 -0.16 14.12 20.45
CA GLU A 37 0.48 13.08 19.60
C GLU A 37 -0.40 11.83 19.45
N LEU A 38 -1.01 11.37 20.56
CA LEU A 38 -1.96 10.26 20.54
C LEU A 38 -3.17 10.57 19.65
N THR A 39 -3.66 11.82 19.70
CA THR A 39 -4.80 12.26 18.88
C THR A 39 -4.44 12.31 17.39
N PHE A 40 -3.22 12.75 17.05
CA PHE A 40 -2.73 12.79 15.67
C PHE A 40 -2.57 11.38 15.08
N GLU A 41 -1.91 10.47 15.78
CA GLU A 41 -1.70 9.09 15.32
C GLU A 41 -3.03 8.33 15.21
N GLN A 42 -3.99 8.58 16.11
CA GLN A 42 -5.36 8.06 15.99
C GLN A 42 -6.05 8.58 14.71
N LYS A 43 -6.05 9.90 14.49
CA LYS A 43 -6.68 10.51 13.31
C LYS A 43 -6.04 10.04 11.99
N LYS A 44 -4.71 9.88 11.98
CA LYS A 44 -3.95 9.33 10.84
C LYS A 44 -4.35 7.88 10.57
N ARG A 45 -4.47 7.06 11.61
CA ARG A 45 -4.90 5.66 11.51
C ARG A 45 -6.32 5.54 10.95
N GLU A 46 -7.26 6.33 11.48
CA GLU A 46 -8.64 6.37 10.99
C GLU A 46 -8.71 6.79 9.53
N THR A 47 -8.03 7.89 9.18
CA THR A 47 -7.96 8.39 7.79
C THR A 47 -7.41 7.32 6.84
N THR A 48 -6.32 6.65 7.25
CA THR A 48 -5.69 5.59 6.45
C THR A 48 -6.63 4.40 6.27
N ARG A 49 -7.37 4.01 7.32
CA ARG A 49 -8.34 2.92 7.26
C ARG A 49 -9.48 3.25 6.32
N GLU A 50 -10.07 4.44 6.41
CA GLU A 50 -11.18 4.83 5.52
C GLU A 50 -10.73 4.94 4.06
N HIS A 51 -9.53 5.48 3.81
CA HIS A 51 -8.94 5.50 2.48
C HIS A 51 -8.78 4.09 1.89
N ARG A 52 -8.21 3.16 2.66
CA ARG A 52 -8.05 1.75 2.23
C ARG A 52 -9.39 1.07 1.95
N LYS A 53 -10.43 1.34 2.75
CA LYS A 53 -11.80 0.82 2.52
C LYS A 53 -12.40 1.34 1.22
N GLU A 54 -12.17 2.61 0.90
CA GLU A 54 -12.65 3.22 -0.35
C GLU A 54 -11.93 2.61 -1.56
N CYS A 55 -10.59 2.45 -1.48
CA CYS A 55 -9.80 1.72 -2.49
C CYS A 55 -10.32 0.28 -2.68
N TYR A 56 -10.51 -0.47 -1.59
CA TYR A 56 -11.07 -1.82 -1.65
C TYR A 56 -12.44 -1.83 -2.33
N SER A 57 -13.35 -0.95 -1.92
CA SER A 57 -14.69 -0.83 -2.50
C SER A 57 -14.67 -0.49 -3.99
N ALA A 58 -13.70 0.30 -4.44
CA ALA A 58 -13.52 0.59 -5.86
C ALA A 58 -13.02 -0.63 -6.64
N VAL A 59 -12.04 -1.37 -6.11
CA VAL A 59 -11.50 -2.56 -6.77
C VAL A 59 -12.52 -3.70 -6.81
N VAL A 60 -13.35 -3.87 -5.78
CA VAL A 60 -14.50 -4.81 -5.79
C VAL A 60 -15.45 -4.49 -6.93
N LYS A 61 -15.74 -3.21 -7.23
CA LYS A 61 -16.61 -2.85 -8.37
C LYS A 61 -15.99 -3.14 -9.74
N ILE A 62 -14.67 -3.32 -9.80
CA ILE A 62 -13.94 -3.59 -11.05
C ILE A 62 -13.79 -5.10 -11.27
N PHE A 63 -13.37 -5.84 -10.23
CA PHE A 63 -13.02 -7.26 -10.32
C PHE A 63 -13.98 -8.20 -9.56
N GLY A 64 -14.97 -7.68 -8.83
CA GLY A 64 -15.84 -8.48 -7.97
C GLY A 64 -16.98 -9.21 -8.69
N ASP A 65 -17.40 -8.73 -9.86
CA ASP A 65 -18.57 -9.25 -10.58
C ASP A 65 -18.22 -10.37 -11.59
N GLY A 66 -16.97 -10.84 -11.66
CA GLY A 66 -16.55 -11.90 -12.57
C GLY A 66 -15.10 -12.36 -12.37
N PRO A 67 -14.69 -13.46 -13.03
CA PRO A 67 -13.30 -13.91 -12.97
C PRO A 67 -12.38 -12.93 -13.70
N SER A 68 -11.23 -12.63 -13.10
CA SER A 68 -10.16 -11.86 -13.75
C SER A 68 -9.71 -12.53 -15.04
N LEU A 69 -9.52 -11.75 -16.10
CA LEU A 69 -9.14 -12.22 -17.43
C LEU A 69 -7.62 -12.33 -17.56
N GLU A 70 -7.17 -13.16 -18.51
CA GLU A 70 -5.77 -13.18 -18.90
C GLU A 70 -5.40 -11.83 -19.52
N GLY A 71 -4.54 -11.10 -18.82
CA GLY A 71 -4.21 -9.72 -19.20
C GLY A 71 -4.38 -8.77 -18.05
N ASP A 72 -5.34 -9.00 -17.16
CA ASP A 72 -5.70 -8.07 -16.10
C ASP A 72 -4.54 -7.76 -15.16
N PHE A 73 -4.42 -6.48 -14.83
CA PHE A 73 -3.41 -5.99 -13.90
C PHE A 73 -3.90 -4.73 -13.18
N ILE A 74 -3.33 -4.49 -12.00
CA ILE A 74 -3.43 -3.24 -11.28
C ILE A 74 -2.08 -2.52 -11.44
N ALA A 75 -2.11 -1.32 -12.01
CA ALA A 75 -0.95 -0.44 -12.03
C ALA A 75 -1.05 0.55 -10.87
N ILE A 76 0.02 0.63 -10.06
CA ILE A 76 0.11 1.53 -8.91
C ILE A 76 1.29 2.46 -9.03
N ASN A 77 1.17 3.66 -8.46
CA ASN A 77 2.35 4.42 -8.07
C ASN A 77 3.02 3.70 -6.87
N PHE A 78 4.34 3.73 -6.73
CA PHE A 78 5.06 3.04 -5.65
C PHE A 78 4.66 3.45 -4.23
N PHE A 79 3.95 4.58 -4.04
CA PHE A 79 3.37 4.95 -2.73
C PHE A 79 1.97 4.40 -2.48
N ALA A 80 1.25 4.00 -3.53
CA ALA A 80 -0.10 3.44 -3.44
C ALA A 80 -0.04 1.95 -3.10
N LEU A 81 0.61 1.66 -1.96
CA LEU A 81 0.99 0.30 -1.53
C LEU A 81 -0.22 -0.60 -1.26
N GLU A 82 -1.39 -0.03 -0.96
CA GLU A 82 -2.64 -0.77 -0.85
C GLU A 82 -2.97 -1.58 -2.10
N GLY A 83 -2.61 -1.07 -3.28
CA GLY A 83 -2.87 -1.78 -4.53
C GLY A 83 -2.04 -3.05 -4.71
N TRP A 84 -0.93 -3.22 -3.97
CA TRP A 84 -0.20 -4.50 -3.93
C TRP A 84 -1.06 -5.60 -3.29
N SER A 85 -1.57 -5.34 -2.08
CA SER A 85 -2.43 -6.31 -1.37
C SER A 85 -3.75 -6.53 -2.11
N LEU A 86 -4.30 -5.50 -2.75
CA LEU A 86 -5.50 -5.66 -3.56
C LEU A 86 -5.23 -6.50 -4.81
N ALA A 87 -4.09 -6.32 -5.50
CA ALA A 87 -3.74 -7.16 -6.65
C ALA A 87 -3.60 -8.64 -6.25
N GLU A 88 -3.01 -8.90 -5.09
CA GLU A 88 -2.91 -10.24 -4.51
C GLU A 88 -4.30 -10.83 -4.21
N LEU A 89 -5.18 -10.06 -3.56
CA LEU A 89 -6.54 -10.49 -3.22
C LEU A 89 -7.35 -10.91 -4.45
N PHE A 90 -7.32 -10.10 -5.51
CA PHE A 90 -8.04 -10.35 -6.75
C PHE A 90 -7.25 -11.23 -7.74
N ARG A 91 -6.08 -11.73 -7.33
CA ARG A 91 -5.22 -12.63 -8.11
C ARG A 91 -4.87 -12.10 -9.51
N VAL A 92 -4.63 -10.80 -9.59
CA VAL A 92 -4.22 -10.10 -10.82
C VAL A 92 -2.76 -9.65 -10.73
N ARG A 93 -2.14 -9.36 -11.87
CA ARG A 93 -0.75 -8.87 -11.88
C ARG A 93 -0.69 -7.47 -11.27
N CYS A 94 0.35 -7.18 -10.50
CA CYS A 94 0.63 -5.83 -10.02
C CYS A 94 1.78 -5.23 -10.83
N LEU A 95 1.57 -4.04 -11.40
CA LEU A 95 2.61 -3.24 -12.05
C LEU A 95 2.88 -2.00 -11.22
N VAL A 96 4.15 -1.75 -10.93
CA VAL A 96 4.57 -0.62 -10.11
C VAL A 96 5.22 0.41 -11.01
N ALA A 97 4.66 1.60 -11.04
CA ALA A 97 5.19 2.75 -11.75
C ALA A 97 5.88 3.69 -10.75
N ALA A 98 7.13 4.05 -11.04
CA ALA A 98 7.89 5.03 -10.28
C ALA A 98 8.16 6.25 -11.17
N PRO A 99 7.22 7.21 -11.25
CA PRO A 99 7.40 8.41 -12.08
C PRO A 99 8.46 9.37 -11.50
N TYR A 100 8.98 9.11 -10.30
CA TYR A 100 10.03 9.87 -9.63
C TYR A 100 10.83 8.98 -8.66
N VAL A 101 11.98 9.48 -8.24
CA VAL A 101 12.90 8.80 -7.32
C VAL A 101 12.27 8.70 -5.92
N VAL A 102 12.43 7.54 -5.28
CA VAL A 102 12.03 7.30 -3.89
C VAL A 102 12.80 8.23 -2.95
N PRO A 103 12.13 9.12 -2.19
CA PRO A 103 12.81 10.14 -1.38
C PRO A 103 13.24 9.62 0.01
N TYR A 104 13.01 8.35 0.31
CA TYR A 104 13.35 7.72 1.59
C TYR A 104 14.01 6.36 1.37
N SER A 105 14.67 5.86 2.39
CA SER A 105 15.28 4.54 2.42
C SER A 105 14.68 3.72 3.56
N ALA A 106 14.80 2.39 3.47
CA ALA A 106 14.46 1.53 4.59
C ALA A 106 15.24 1.93 5.85
N PRO A 107 14.67 1.78 7.05
CA PRO A 107 15.41 1.95 8.30
C PRO A 107 16.66 1.07 8.32
N ALA A 108 17.77 1.56 8.91
CA ALA A 108 19.05 0.82 8.92
C ALA A 108 18.95 -0.56 9.59
N SER A 109 18.04 -0.73 10.55
CA SER A 109 17.79 -2.01 11.23
C SER A 109 16.89 -2.96 10.45
N PHE A 110 16.24 -2.52 9.37
CA PHE A 110 15.21 -3.28 8.68
C PHE A 110 15.72 -4.62 8.15
N GLU A 111 16.84 -4.63 7.42
CA GLU A 111 17.41 -5.88 6.87
C GLU A 111 17.78 -6.88 7.97
N TYR A 112 18.35 -6.40 9.08
CA TYR A 112 18.70 -7.24 10.21
C TYR A 112 17.46 -7.88 10.86
N CYS A 113 16.43 -7.08 11.15
CA CYS A 113 15.17 -7.60 11.73
C CYS A 113 14.48 -8.56 10.76
N PHE A 114 14.39 -8.20 9.47
CA PHE A 114 13.77 -9.02 8.45
C PHE A 114 14.46 -10.39 8.29
N THR A 115 15.80 -10.41 8.31
CA THR A 115 16.56 -11.67 8.21
C THR A 115 16.32 -12.57 9.44
N LYS A 116 16.14 -11.97 10.62
CA LYS A 116 15.87 -12.71 11.86
C LYS A 116 14.44 -13.26 11.90
N GLU A 117 13.46 -12.47 11.48
CA GLU A 117 12.03 -12.82 11.54
C GLU A 117 11.59 -13.71 10.37
N HIS A 118 12.15 -13.49 9.19
CA HIS A 118 11.76 -14.18 7.95
C HIS A 118 12.98 -14.70 7.15
N PRO A 119 13.82 -15.58 7.72
CA PRO A 119 15.07 -16.02 7.08
C PRO A 119 14.84 -16.72 5.73
N LEU A 120 13.77 -17.51 5.61
CA LEU A 120 13.44 -18.22 4.37
C LEU A 120 12.97 -17.26 3.27
N LEU A 121 12.13 -16.29 3.62
CA LEU A 121 11.66 -15.27 2.68
C LEU A 121 12.80 -14.36 2.24
N TYR A 122 13.70 -13.98 3.16
CA TYR A 122 14.91 -13.24 2.84
C TYR A 122 15.76 -13.98 1.81
N LYS A 123 16.01 -15.28 2.02
CA LYS A 123 16.73 -16.13 1.07
C LYS A 123 16.03 -16.15 -0.30
N TYR A 124 14.72 -16.39 -0.32
CA TYR A 124 13.92 -16.39 -1.54
C TYR A 124 14.05 -15.08 -2.33
N LEU A 125 13.98 -13.93 -1.64
CA LEU A 125 14.10 -12.60 -2.26
C LEU A 125 15.52 -12.30 -2.76
N LYS A 126 16.56 -12.81 -2.08
CA LYS A 126 17.96 -12.67 -2.51
C LYS A 126 18.28 -13.53 -3.74
N GLU A 127 17.62 -14.68 -3.88
CA GLU A 127 17.80 -15.63 -4.98
C GLU A 127 16.81 -15.43 -6.13
N ALA A 128 15.93 -14.42 -6.02
CA ALA A 128 14.88 -14.15 -6.99
C ALA A 128 15.45 -13.87 -8.40
N PRO A 129 14.86 -14.45 -9.46
CA PRO A 129 15.29 -14.17 -10.83
C PRO A 129 14.92 -12.74 -11.26
N ILE A 130 15.56 -12.24 -12.32
CA ILE A 130 15.47 -10.84 -12.77
C ILE A 130 14.05 -10.33 -13.09
N ASN A 131 13.10 -11.24 -13.33
CA ASN A 131 11.71 -10.94 -13.67
C ASN A 131 10.74 -11.10 -12.49
N LYS A 132 11.25 -11.25 -11.27
CA LYS A 132 10.49 -11.36 -10.03
C LYS A 132 10.97 -10.28 -9.07
N VAL A 133 10.10 -9.94 -8.12
CA VAL A 133 10.46 -9.07 -7.00
C VAL A 133 11.65 -9.69 -6.26
N CYS A 134 12.70 -8.89 -6.10
CA CYS A 134 13.92 -9.29 -5.41
C CYS A 134 14.15 -8.44 -4.15
N TRP A 135 15.18 -8.78 -3.39
CA TRP A 135 15.55 -8.02 -2.19
C TRP A 135 15.86 -6.54 -2.48
N GLY A 136 16.41 -6.26 -3.67
CA GLY A 136 16.67 -4.89 -4.13
C GLY A 136 15.39 -4.06 -4.21
N ASP A 137 14.29 -4.63 -4.71
CA ASP A 137 12.98 -3.97 -4.74
C ASP A 137 12.46 -3.74 -3.32
N VAL A 138 12.64 -4.73 -2.45
CA VAL A 138 12.18 -4.64 -1.06
C VAL A 138 12.86 -3.51 -0.31
N ILE A 139 14.19 -3.45 -0.34
CA ILE A 139 14.92 -2.39 0.37
C ILE A 139 14.72 -1.02 -0.28
N HIS A 140 14.50 -0.98 -1.60
CA HIS A 140 14.30 0.27 -2.33
C HIS A 140 12.95 0.91 -2.03
N TRP A 141 11.85 0.15 -2.04
CA TRP A 141 10.51 0.72 -1.93
C TRP A 141 9.46 -0.14 -1.22
N MET A 142 9.58 -1.48 -1.21
CA MET A 142 8.52 -2.34 -0.65
C MET A 142 8.59 -2.54 0.86
N TRP A 143 9.69 -2.17 1.51
CA TRP A 143 9.89 -2.38 2.94
C TRP A 143 8.70 -1.95 3.83
N PRO A 144 7.90 -0.89 3.53
CA PRO A 144 6.76 -0.54 4.37
C PRO A 144 5.69 -1.64 4.40
N LEU A 145 5.54 -2.43 3.33
CA LEU A 145 4.57 -3.54 3.28
C LEU A 145 4.82 -4.61 4.34
N PHE A 146 6.07 -4.69 4.84
CA PHE A 146 6.49 -5.64 5.86
C PHE A 146 6.44 -5.06 7.29
N THR A 147 5.79 -3.90 7.46
CA THR A 147 5.57 -3.30 8.79
C THR A 147 4.21 -3.70 9.36
N GLU A 148 4.09 -3.69 10.69
CA GLU A 148 2.89 -4.12 11.42
C GLU A 148 1.60 -3.41 10.95
N ASN A 149 1.68 -2.12 10.61
CA ASN A 149 0.53 -1.33 10.13
C ASN A 149 -0.08 -1.83 8.80
N TRP A 150 0.72 -2.51 7.97
CA TRP A 150 0.23 -3.16 6.75
C TRP A 150 -0.17 -4.60 7.01
N GLY A 151 0.54 -5.30 7.90
CA GLY A 151 0.24 -6.66 8.31
C GLY A 151 -1.16 -6.80 8.91
N SER A 152 -1.51 -5.94 9.88
CA SER A 152 -2.85 -5.97 10.52
C SER A 152 -3.97 -5.76 9.52
N TRP A 153 -3.83 -4.78 8.62
CA TRP A 153 -4.82 -4.55 7.57
C TRP A 153 -4.98 -5.75 6.63
N ARG A 154 -3.87 -6.38 6.22
CA ARG A 154 -3.92 -7.57 5.35
C ARG A 154 -4.64 -8.74 6.02
N SER A 155 -4.34 -9.03 7.28
CA SER A 155 -4.94 -10.15 8.00
C SER A 155 -6.37 -9.90 8.44
N GLU A 156 -6.64 -8.72 9.03
CA GLU A 156 -7.93 -8.44 9.68
C GLU A 156 -9.01 -8.01 8.69
N GLU A 157 -8.65 -7.29 7.62
CA GLU A 157 -9.62 -6.66 6.72
C GLU A 157 -9.65 -7.32 5.33
N LEU A 158 -8.54 -7.92 4.87
CA LEU A 158 -8.47 -8.59 3.55
C LEU A 158 -8.41 -10.12 3.63
N ASN A 159 -8.28 -10.70 4.82
CA ASN A 159 -8.09 -12.14 5.03
C ASN A 159 -6.91 -12.72 4.21
N LEU A 160 -5.85 -11.92 4.06
CA LEU A 160 -4.56 -12.32 3.47
C LEU A 160 -3.55 -12.59 4.57
N CYS A 161 -2.45 -13.26 4.23
CA CYS A 161 -1.32 -13.37 5.15
C CYS A 161 -0.75 -11.98 5.46
N ALA A 162 -0.48 -11.72 6.75
CA ALA A 162 0.02 -10.42 7.22
C ALA A 162 1.33 -10.03 6.53
N CYS A 163 2.22 -11.00 6.33
CA CYS A 163 3.45 -10.82 5.55
C CYS A 163 3.17 -11.10 4.06
N PRO A 164 3.55 -10.20 3.14
CA PRO A 164 3.52 -10.52 1.71
C PRO A 164 4.38 -11.74 1.38
N PHE A 165 3.97 -12.52 0.38
CA PHE A 165 4.66 -13.73 -0.11
C PHE A 165 4.67 -14.95 0.83
N THR A 166 3.89 -14.93 1.92
CA THR A 166 3.74 -16.06 2.85
C THR A 166 2.36 -16.69 2.79
#